data_AF-A0A9N9NTW2-F1
#
_entry.id   AF-A0A9N9NTW2-F1
#
_cell.length_a   1.000
_cell.length_b   1.000
_cell.length_c   1.000
_cell.angle_alpha   90.00
_cell.angle_beta   90.00
_cell.angle_gamma   90.00
#
_symmetry.space_group_name_H-M   'P 1'
#
loop_
_entity.id
_entity.type
_entity.pdbx_description
1 polymer ?
#
loop_
_entity_poly.entity_id
_entity_poly.type
_entity_poly.pdbx_seq_one_letter_code
_entity_poly.pdbx_strand_id
1 'polypeptide(L)'
;IEYSGLDIMQGALKVINVAANVTPFGSLISGITDLISEIIKIYDTAQCNKKICSALLDRAQSAELALKSLNKKKQENEENFRKKEYYHAFLRFEMVLQEIKDFAIDQRINDQKHLKEDLDEIKK
;
A
#
# COMPACT_ATOMS: atom_id res chain seq x y z
N ILE A 1 6.56 30.37 5.77
CA ILE A 1 6.08 29.41 6.79
C ILE A 1 6.79 28.11 6.48
N GLU A 2 7.85 27.85 7.23
CA GLU A 2 8.73 26.71 7.06
C GLU A 2 8.06 25.52 7.75
N TYR A 3 7.49 24.60 6.96
CA TYR A 3 6.92 23.37 7.50
C TYR A 3 8.08 22.46 7.90
N SER A 4 8.40 22.45 9.20
CA SER A 4 9.40 21.56 9.74
C SER A 4 8.93 20.12 9.53
N GLY A 5 9.78 19.27 8.95
CA GLY A 5 9.49 17.85 8.68
C GLY A 5 9.18 17.00 9.92
N LEU A 6 9.10 17.61 11.10
CA LEU A 6 8.79 16.97 12.37
C LEU A 6 7.28 16.84 12.64
N ASP A 7 6.44 17.74 12.10
CA ASP A 7 5.00 17.73 12.39
C ASP A 7 4.24 16.67 11.56
N ILE A 8 4.71 16.36 10.35
CA ILE A 8 4.16 15.25 9.53
C ILE A 8 4.47 13.90 10.19
N MET A 9 5.64 13.77 10.82
CA MET A 9 5.99 12.56 11.57
C MET A 9 5.14 12.40 12.83
N GLN A 10 4.72 13.48 13.50
CA GLN A 10 3.81 13.39 14.65
C GLN A 10 2.41 12.93 14.28
N GLY A 11 1.91 13.23 13.08
CA GLY A 11 0.66 12.67 12.55
C GLY A 11 0.76 11.17 12.24
N ALA A 12 1.91 10.74 11.70
CA ALA A 12 2.18 9.34 11.38
C ALA A 12 2.48 8.45 12.62
N LEU A 13 2.95 9.04 13.73
CA LEU A 13 3.21 8.31 14.99
C LEU A 13 1.96 8.12 15.88
N LYS A 14 0.88 8.88 15.65
CA LYS A 14 -0.23 9.04 16.61
C LYS A 14 -1.32 7.97 16.58
N VAL A 15 -0.99 6.76 16.14
CA VAL A 15 -1.84 5.56 16.40
C VAL A 15 -1.02 4.45 17.07
N ILE A 16 0.04 4.81 17.80
CA ILE A 16 0.73 3.89 18.70
C ILE A 16 0.20 4.16 20.11
N ASN A 17 -0.95 3.59 20.47
CA ASN A 17 -1.18 3.04 21.81
C ASN A 17 -2.53 2.29 21.90
N VAL A 18 -2.52 0.98 21.63
CA VAL A 18 -3.37 0.06 22.39
C VAL A 18 -2.51 -1.11 22.84
N ALA A 19 -2.32 -1.15 24.15
CA ALA A 19 -1.67 -2.19 24.92
C ALA A 19 -1.99 -3.61 24.43
N ALA A 20 -0.97 -4.36 24.01
CA ALA A 20 -0.82 -5.81 24.18
C ALA A 20 0.36 -6.33 23.34
N ASN A 21 1.61 -6.16 23.80
CA ASN A 21 2.78 -6.96 23.38
C ASN A 21 2.91 -7.31 21.87
N VAL A 22 2.39 -6.46 20.97
CA VAL A 22 2.44 -6.72 19.54
C VAL A 22 3.87 -6.45 19.17
N THR A 23 4.62 -7.53 18.92
CA THR A 23 5.94 -7.49 18.31
C THR A 23 5.86 -6.46 17.17
N PRO A 24 6.76 -5.46 17.07
CA PRO A 24 6.68 -4.39 16.06
C PRO A 24 6.41 -4.91 14.63
N PHE A 25 6.90 -6.13 14.38
CA PHE A 25 6.66 -6.92 13.19
C PHE A 25 5.19 -7.25 12.88
N GLY A 26 4.38 -7.58 13.88
CA GLY A 26 2.96 -7.89 13.71
C GLY A 26 2.16 -6.69 13.18
N SER A 27 2.41 -5.51 13.73
CA SER A 27 1.79 -4.27 13.28
C SER A 27 2.22 -3.90 11.85
N LEU A 28 3.51 -4.07 11.52
CA LEU A 28 4.03 -3.83 10.16
C LEU A 28 3.38 -4.77 9.12
N ILE A 29 3.26 -6.07 9.43
CA ILE A 29 2.59 -7.02 8.53
C ILE A 29 1.13 -6.62 8.31
N SER A 30 0.41 -6.22 9.35
CA SER A 30 -1.00 -5.84 9.22
C SER A 30 -1.14 -4.63 8.30
N GLY A 31 -0.37 -3.57 8.53
CA GLY A 31 -0.44 -2.35 7.70
C GLY A 31 -0.15 -2.63 6.22
N ILE A 32 0.86 -3.45 5.94
CA ILE A 32 1.20 -3.84 4.57
C ILE A 32 0.10 -4.73 3.94
N THR A 33 -0.51 -5.61 4.73
CA THR A 33 -1.64 -6.45 4.26
C THR A 33 -2.84 -5.58 3.87
N ASP A 34 -3.15 -4.58 4.69
CA ASP A 34 -4.23 -3.62 4.43
C ASP A 34 -3.94 -2.80 3.17
N LEU A 35 -2.71 -2.30 3.03
CA LEU A 35 -2.26 -1.56 1.86
C LEU A 35 -2.38 -2.38 0.56
N ILE A 36 -1.94 -3.64 0.56
CA ILE A 36 -2.10 -4.55 -0.57
C ILE A 36 -3.58 -4.76 -0.92
N SER A 37 -4.42 -4.93 0.10
CA SER A 37 -5.87 -5.12 -0.09
C SER A 37 -6.54 -3.90 -0.71
N GLU A 38 -6.12 -2.70 -0.31
CA GLU A 38 -6.58 -1.45 -0.90
C GLU A 38 -6.16 -1.31 -2.37
N ILE A 39 -4.91 -1.65 -2.71
CA ILE A 39 -4.40 -1.65 -4.08
C ILE A 39 -5.26 -2.56 -4.96
N ILE A 40 -5.51 -3.80 -4.52
CA ILE A 40 -6.34 -4.77 -5.26
C ILE A 40 -7.76 -4.21 -5.49
N LYS A 41 -8.39 -3.63 -4.46
CA LYS A 41 -9.72 -3.02 -4.58
C LYS A 41 -9.76 -1.83 -5.55
N ILE A 42 -8.71 -1.00 -5.55
CA ILE A 42 -8.59 0.11 -6.51
C ILE A 42 -8.57 -0.45 -7.92
N TYR A 43 -7.81 -1.53 -8.17
CA TYR A 43 -7.78 -2.19 -9.48
C TYR A 43 -9.11 -2.84 -9.88
N ASP A 44 -9.76 -3.58 -8.98
CA ASP A 44 -11.04 -4.23 -9.27
C ASP A 44 -12.15 -3.23 -9.66
N THR A 45 -12.03 -1.98 -9.19
CA THR A 45 -13.02 -0.93 -9.44
C THR A 45 -12.60 0.06 -10.54
N ALA A 46 -11.37 -0.02 -11.04
CA ALA A 46 -10.86 0.95 -12.00
C ALA A 46 -11.05 0.48 -13.45
N GLN A 47 -11.50 1.39 -14.33
CA GLN A 47 -11.68 1.15 -15.77
C GLN A 47 -10.40 1.43 -16.59
N CYS A 48 -9.26 1.53 -15.92
CA CYS A 48 -7.96 1.93 -16.45
C CYS A 48 -7.35 0.97 -17.48
N ASN A 49 -6.34 1.46 -18.18
CA ASN A 49 -5.53 0.74 -19.17
C ASN A 49 -5.17 -0.67 -18.68
N LYS A 50 -5.93 -1.66 -19.18
CA LYS A 50 -5.94 -3.03 -18.67
C LYS A 50 -4.55 -3.67 -18.64
N LYS A 51 -3.64 -3.29 -19.53
CA LYS A 51 -2.28 -3.88 -19.57
C LYS A 51 -1.40 -3.41 -18.42
N ILE A 52 -1.32 -2.10 -18.19
CA ILE A 52 -0.48 -1.53 -17.12
C ILE A 52 -1.06 -1.90 -15.75
N CYS A 53 -2.38 -1.81 -15.62
CA CYS A 53 -3.04 -2.10 -14.36
C CYS A 53 -3.08 -3.59 -14.02
N SER A 54 -3.16 -4.48 -15.02
CA SER A 54 -2.99 -5.93 -14.80
C SER A 54 -1.59 -6.25 -14.28
N ALA A 55 -0.53 -5.66 -14.85
CA ALA A 55 0.84 -5.93 -14.40
C ALA A 55 1.07 -5.47 -12.95
N LEU A 56 0.42 -4.39 -12.51
CA LEU A 56 0.50 -3.91 -11.13
C LEU A 56 -0.37 -4.74 -10.17
N LEU A 57 -1.53 -5.21 -10.62
CA LEU A 57 -2.35 -6.17 -9.87
C LEU A 57 -1.59 -7.48 -9.63
N ASP A 58 -0.92 -8.02 -10.65
CA ASP A 58 -0.10 -9.24 -10.54
C ASP A 58 1.01 -9.07 -9.49
N ARG A 59 1.64 -7.89 -9.44
CA ARG A 59 2.65 -7.55 -8.43
C ARG A 59 2.06 -7.45 -7.03
N ALA A 60 0.89 -6.82 -6.87
CA ALA A 60 0.21 -6.70 -5.58
C ALA A 60 -0.21 -8.09 -5.05
N GLN A 61 -0.73 -8.96 -5.92
CA GLN A 61 -1.06 -10.35 -5.56
C GLN A 61 0.17 -11.17 -5.20
N SER A 62 1.28 -10.99 -5.92
CA SER A 62 2.55 -11.65 -5.60
C SER A 62 3.09 -11.21 -4.22
N ALA A 63 3.00 -9.91 -3.92
CA ALA A 63 3.30 -9.34 -2.61
C ALA A 63 2.41 -9.94 -1.51
N GLU A 64 1.11 -10.08 -1.77
CA GLU A 64 0.15 -10.69 -0.84
C GLU A 64 0.54 -12.14 -0.50
N LEU A 65 0.88 -12.94 -1.52
CA LEU A 65 1.28 -14.34 -1.36
C LEU A 65 2.58 -14.46 -0.57
N ALA A 66 3.57 -13.62 -0.86
CA ALA A 66 4.83 -13.59 -0.13
C ALA A 66 4.61 -13.26 1.35
N LEU A 67 3.78 -12.25 1.65
CA LEU A 67 3.47 -11.84 3.01
C LEU A 67 2.69 -12.92 3.77
N LYS A 68 1.69 -13.56 3.13
CA LYS A 68 0.97 -14.71 3.68
C LYS A 68 1.91 -15.87 4.03
N SER A 69 2.85 -16.18 3.13
CA SER A 69 3.86 -17.22 3.35
C SER A 69 4.77 -16.88 4.54
N LEU A 70 5.21 -15.62 4.62
CA LEU A 70 6.07 -15.15 5.70
C LEU A 70 5.36 -15.13 7.06
N ASN A 71 4.09 -14.74 7.09
CA ASN A 71 3.29 -14.74 8.31
C ASN A 71 3.01 -16.17 8.82
N LYS A 72 2.82 -17.14 7.92
CA LYS A 72 2.71 -18.57 8.31
C LYS A 72 3.97 -19.08 9.00
N LYS A 73 5.14 -18.60 8.57
CA LYS A 73 6.46 -18.95 9.13
C LYS A 73 6.93 -17.96 10.18
N LYS A 74 6.01 -17.26 10.85
CA LYS A 74 6.37 -16.15 11.72
C LYS A 74 7.23 -16.56 12.91
N GLN A 75 6.89 -17.69 13.53
CA GLN A 75 7.64 -18.23 14.67
C GLN A 75 9.06 -18.66 14.26
N GLU A 76 9.19 -19.32 13.10
CA GLU A 76 10.49 -19.77 12.56
C GLU A 76 11.42 -18.59 12.22
N ASN A 77 10.86 -17.41 11.92
CA ASN A 77 11.61 -16.22 11.51
C ASN A 77 11.68 -15.13 12.59
N GLU A 78 11.26 -15.43 13.82
CA GLU A 78 11.14 -14.42 14.89
C GLU A 78 12.47 -13.68 15.15
N GLU A 79 13.59 -14.40 15.15
CA GLU A 79 14.91 -13.79 15.31
C GLU A 79 15.24 -12.81 14.18
N ASN A 80 14.88 -13.15 12.95
CA ASN A 80 15.09 -12.30 11.78
C ASN A 80 14.25 -11.02 11.87
N PHE A 81 13.02 -11.11 12.36
CA PHE A 81 12.13 -9.96 12.51
C PHE A 81 12.57 -8.95 13.57
N ARG A 82 13.48 -9.35 14.47
CA ARG A 82 14.11 -8.47 15.45
C ARG A 82 15.34 -7.74 14.87
N LYS A 83 15.81 -8.14 13.68
CA LYS A 83 16.96 -7.52 13.00
C LYS A 83 16.55 -6.23 12.30
N LYS A 84 17.39 -5.20 12.39
CA LYS A 84 17.14 -3.88 11.78
C LYS A 84 17.04 -3.96 10.27
N GLU A 85 17.81 -4.84 9.65
CA GLU A 85 17.85 -5.05 8.20
C GLU A 85 16.49 -5.52 7.67
N TYR A 86 15.81 -6.39 8.41
CA TYR A 86 14.45 -6.80 8.10
C TYR A 86 13.50 -5.62 8.25
N TYR A 87 13.54 -4.91 9.37
CA TYR A 87 12.70 -3.72 9.56
C TYR A 87 12.83 -2.70 8.41
N HIS A 88 14.05 -2.38 7.99
CA HIS A 88 14.29 -1.49 6.85
C HIS A 88 13.80 -2.07 5.52
N ALA A 89 13.90 -3.39 5.31
CA ALA A 89 13.33 -4.03 4.13
C ALA A 89 11.80 -3.92 4.10
N PHE A 90 11.14 -4.06 5.25
CA PHE A 90 9.69 -3.89 5.37
C PHE A 90 9.25 -2.45 5.09
N LEU A 91 9.97 -1.45 5.61
CA LEU A 91 9.68 -0.05 5.30
C LEU A 91 9.82 0.26 3.80
N ARG A 92 10.88 -0.23 3.16
CA ARG A 92 11.03 -0.07 1.69
C ARG A 92 9.91 -0.76 0.93
N PHE A 93 9.49 -1.94 1.39
CA PHE A 93 8.41 -2.69 0.77
C PHE A 93 7.07 -1.93 0.88
N GLU A 94 6.77 -1.38 2.05
CA GLU A 94 5.61 -0.52 2.28
C GLU A 94 5.64 0.73 1.38
N MET A 95 6.79 1.41 1.26
CA MET A 95 6.95 2.57 0.38
C MET A 95 6.65 2.23 -1.10
N VAL A 96 7.16 1.12 -1.61
CA VAL A 96 6.90 0.69 -2.99
C VAL A 96 5.42 0.38 -3.22
N LEU A 97 4.76 -0.25 -2.25
CA LEU A 97 3.32 -0.51 -2.34
C LEU A 97 2.51 0.79 -2.32
N GLN A 98 2.94 1.79 -1.54
CA GLN A 98 2.31 3.11 -1.53
C GLN A 98 2.45 3.80 -2.89
N GLU A 99 3.62 3.75 -3.52
CA GLU A 99 3.83 4.27 -4.89
C GLU A 99 2.93 3.57 -5.93
N ILE A 100 2.74 2.25 -5.81
CA ILE A 100 1.82 1.49 -6.68
C ILE A 100 0.38 1.96 -6.48
N LYS A 101 -0.04 2.16 -5.22
CA LYS A 101 -1.37 2.65 -4.88
C LYS A 101 -1.62 4.04 -5.46
N ASP A 102 -0.69 4.96 -5.27
CA ASP A 102 -0.82 6.35 -5.73
C ASP A 102 -0.90 6.40 -7.26
N PHE A 103 -0.06 5.62 -7.95
CA PHE A 103 -0.15 5.48 -9.40
C PHE A 103 -1.52 4.93 -9.84
N ALA A 104 -2.05 3.91 -9.16
CA ALA A 104 -3.36 3.35 -9.49
C ALA A 104 -4.49 4.38 -9.33
N ILE A 105 -4.42 5.21 -8.30
CA ILE A 105 -5.38 6.31 -8.06
C ILE A 105 -5.29 7.36 -9.17
N ASP A 106 -4.08 7.79 -9.52
CA ASP A 106 -3.85 8.81 -10.55
C ASP A 106 -4.38 8.35 -11.92
N GLN A 107 -4.13 7.10 -12.31
CA GLN A 107 -4.68 6.54 -13.54
C GLN A 107 -6.21 6.52 -13.50
N ARG A 108 -6.81 6.06 -12.39
CA ARG A 108 -8.27 6.02 -12.22
C ARG A 108 -8.91 7.41 -12.35
N ILE A 109 -8.31 8.44 -11.75
CA ILE A 109 -8.80 9.83 -11.84
C ILE A 109 -8.75 10.32 -13.28
N ASN A 110 -7.66 10.04 -14.01
CA ASN A 110 -7.51 10.45 -15.40
C ASN A 110 -8.57 9.81 -16.31
N ASP A 111 -8.87 8.52 -16.13
CA ASP A 111 -9.92 7.85 -16.92
C ASP A 111 -11.31 8.46 -16.66
N GLN A 112 -11.63 8.75 -15.39
CA GLN A 112 -12.90 9.37 -15.03
C GLN A 112 -13.05 10.79 -15.58
N LYS A 113 -11.95 11.53 -15.72
CA LYS A 113 -11.95 12.87 -16.32
C LYS A 113 -12.30 12.81 -17.80
N HIS A 114 -11.64 11.93 -18.57
CA HIS A 114 -11.93 11.76 -19.99
C HIS A 114 -13.39 11.37 -20.26
N LEU A 115 -13.95 10.45 -19.45
CA LEU A 115 -15.36 10.05 -19.61
C LEU A 115 -16.35 11.21 -19.38
N LYS A 116 -16.03 12.14 -18.46
CA LYS A 116 -16.87 13.31 -18.20
C LYS A 116 -16.79 14.32 -19.36
N GLU A 117 -15.60 14.55 -19.90
CA GLU A 117 -15.40 15.43 -21.06
C GLU A 117 -16.17 14.91 -22.28
N ASP A 118 -16.08 13.61 -22.57
CA ASP A 118 -16.82 12.97 -23.67
C ASP A 118 -18.35 13.09 -23.48
N LEU A 119 -18.86 12.93 -22.25
CA LEU A 119 -20.29 13.05 -21.94
C LEU A 119 -20.81 14.49 -22.09
N ASP A 120 -19.99 15.50 -21.80
CA ASP A 120 -20.35 16.90 -21.93
C ASP A 120 -20.34 17.37 -23.39
N GLU A 121 -19.48 16.79 -24.24
CA GLU A 121 -19.53 17.01 -25.70
C GLU A 121 -20.79 16.44 -26.35
N ILE A 122 -21.21 15.23 -25.94
CA ILE A 122 -22.44 14.59 -26.48
C ILE A 122 -23.71 15.40 -26.13
N LYS A 123 -23.69 16.17 -25.04
CA LYS A 123 -24.84 16.95 -24.56
C LYS A 123 -24.91 18.37 -25.13
N LYS A 124 -23.91 18.81 -25.91
CA LYS A 124 -23.92 20.11 -26.62
C LYS A 124 -24.66 20.01 -27.95
#